data_AF-A0A7W5FH51-F1
#
_entry.id   AF-A0A7W5FH51-F1
#
_cell.length_a   1.000
_cell.length_b   1.000
_cell.length_c   1.000
_cell.angle_alpha   90.00
_cell.angle_beta   90.00
_cell.angle_gamma   90.00
#
_symmetry.space_group_name_H-M   'P 1'
#
loop_
_entity.id
_entity.type
_entity.pdbx_description
1 polymer ?
#
loop_
_entity_poly.entity_id
_entity_poly.type
_entity_poly.pdbx_seq_one_letter_code
_entity_poly.pdbx_strand_id
1 'polypeptide(L)'
;MPGQVRPVTDEQDGLLAYLAQMRYVIRLTAYGLTPEQLRAVPSASELSVGGLIRHCAATEEGWMATVRGEHGPVDYQAYERNFTMADGESVEELFAYYDRVAEATEKTVRDIADLDHPVPIDHSVPWNPKEYDAWSLRWVLLHLIQETARHTGHADVIRQTVDGATAYPLMAAAEGWPESPWMKPWKKAEA
;
A
#
# COMPACT_ATOMS: atom_id res chain seq x y z
N MET A 1 -4.94 11.54 -14.34
CA MET A 1 -6.11 11.37 -13.45
C MET A 1 -5.69 10.38 -12.40
N PRO A 2 -5.60 10.73 -11.12
CA PRO A 2 -5.12 9.81 -10.08
C PRO A 2 -5.89 8.48 -10.00
N GLY A 3 -7.16 8.46 -10.42
CA GLY A 3 -7.96 7.23 -10.50
C GLY A 3 -7.58 6.29 -11.66
N GLN A 4 -6.76 6.73 -12.62
CA GLN A 4 -6.32 5.92 -13.76
C GLN A 4 -4.82 6.06 -13.96
N VAL A 5 -4.15 4.92 -14.10
CA VAL A 5 -2.74 4.92 -14.49
C VAL A 5 -2.59 5.59 -15.85
N ARG A 6 -1.57 6.44 -16.00
CA ARG A 6 -1.24 7.05 -17.29
C ARG A 6 -0.91 5.97 -18.33
N PRO A 7 -0.94 6.29 -19.63
CA PRO A 7 -0.35 5.41 -20.64
C PRO A 7 1.08 5.00 -20.26
N VAL A 8 1.36 3.71 -20.40
CA VAL A 8 2.64 3.08 -20.03
C VAL A 8 3.49 2.86 -21.28
N THR A 9 4.80 2.93 -21.12
CA THR A 9 5.76 2.88 -22.25
C THR A 9 6.35 1.48 -22.47
N ASP A 10 6.52 0.72 -21.40
CA ASP A 10 6.92 -0.68 -21.41
C ASP A 10 6.37 -1.41 -20.15
N GLU A 11 6.72 -2.68 -19.99
CA GLU A 11 6.27 -3.51 -18.86
C GLU A 11 6.77 -2.99 -17.52
N GLN A 12 8.05 -2.61 -17.42
CA GLN A 12 8.64 -2.13 -16.16
C GLN A 12 8.02 -0.80 -15.74
N ASP A 13 7.86 0.11 -16.69
CA ASP A 13 7.16 1.38 -16.50
C ASP A 13 5.71 1.15 -16.04
N GLY A 14 5.03 0.17 -16.63
CA GLY A 14 3.69 -0.23 -16.22
C GLY A 14 3.63 -0.72 -14.78
N LEU A 15 4.47 -1.67 -14.39
CA LEU A 15 4.50 -2.20 -13.03
C LEU A 15 4.74 -1.10 -11.99
N LEU A 16 5.71 -0.21 -12.23
CA LEU A 16 5.98 0.90 -11.33
C LEU A 16 4.84 1.93 -11.30
N ALA A 17 4.23 2.25 -12.44
CA ALA A 17 3.14 3.22 -12.51
C ALA A 17 1.85 2.71 -11.81
N TYR A 18 1.52 1.43 -11.97
CA TYR A 18 0.38 0.81 -11.28
C TYR A 18 0.62 0.70 -9.77
N LEU A 19 1.84 0.33 -9.35
CA LEU A 19 2.18 0.29 -7.93
C LEU A 19 2.11 1.69 -7.31
N ALA A 20 2.71 2.70 -7.94
CA ALA A 20 2.63 4.09 -7.49
C ALA A 20 1.18 4.59 -7.37
N GLN A 21 0.31 4.23 -8.32
CA GLN A 21 -1.11 4.56 -8.24
C GLN A 21 -1.76 3.91 -7.01
N MET A 22 -1.53 2.63 -6.75
CA MET A 22 -2.12 1.96 -5.58
C MET A 22 -1.60 2.53 -4.25
N ARG A 23 -0.32 2.92 -4.16
CA ARG A 23 0.22 3.65 -3.00
C ARG A 23 -0.53 4.97 -2.77
N TYR A 24 -0.84 5.70 -3.83
CA TYR A 24 -1.61 6.93 -3.73
C TYR A 24 -3.06 6.65 -3.30
N VAL A 25 -3.74 5.68 -3.91
CA VAL A 25 -5.15 5.38 -3.60
C VAL A 25 -5.32 4.90 -2.16
N ILE A 26 -4.44 4.03 -1.64
CA ILE A 26 -4.55 3.62 -0.24
C ILE A 26 -4.35 4.80 0.72
N ARG A 27 -3.47 5.76 0.41
CA ARG A 27 -3.28 6.96 1.23
C ARG A 27 -4.48 7.90 1.22
N LEU A 28 -5.24 7.95 0.12
CA LEU A 28 -6.48 8.73 0.08
C LEU A 28 -7.50 8.28 1.13
N THR A 29 -7.50 7.02 1.52
CA THR A 29 -8.41 6.52 2.57
C THR A 29 -8.16 7.17 3.92
N ALA A 30 -6.96 7.72 4.16
CA ALA A 30 -6.59 8.48 5.35
C ALA A 30 -6.89 9.99 5.25
N TYR A 31 -7.30 10.49 4.07
CA TYR A 31 -7.48 11.92 3.84
C TYR A 31 -8.50 12.54 4.82
N GLY A 32 -8.06 13.51 5.60
CA GLY A 32 -8.89 14.26 6.56
C GLY A 32 -9.28 13.52 7.85
N LEU A 33 -8.81 12.29 8.05
CA LEU A 33 -9.03 11.54 9.29
C LEU A 33 -8.29 12.17 10.49
N THR A 34 -8.86 12.06 11.68
CA THR A 34 -8.15 12.36 12.93
C THR A 34 -7.24 11.20 13.34
N PRO A 35 -6.28 11.41 14.27
CA PRO A 35 -5.44 10.34 14.80
C PRO A 35 -6.23 9.15 15.38
N GLU A 36 -7.37 9.42 16.01
CA GLU A 36 -8.27 8.41 16.57
C GLU A 36 -8.97 7.62 15.47
N GLN A 37 -9.46 8.31 14.43
CA GLN A 37 -10.12 7.66 13.29
C GLN A 37 -9.15 6.79 12.47
N LEU A 38 -7.89 7.21 12.34
CA LEU A 38 -6.85 6.41 11.68
C LEU A 38 -6.62 5.04 12.36
N ARG A 39 -6.84 4.99 13.68
CA ARG A 39 -6.65 3.80 14.53
C ARG A 39 -7.95 3.09 14.85
N ALA A 40 -9.08 3.57 14.35
CA ALA A 40 -10.37 2.95 14.61
C ALA A 40 -10.44 1.55 13.97
N VAL A 41 -10.93 0.59 14.74
CA VAL A 41 -11.18 -0.82 14.33
C VAL A 41 -12.68 -1.11 14.38
N PRO A 42 -13.49 -0.49 13.49
CA PRO A 42 -14.95 -0.48 13.64
C PRO A 42 -15.63 -1.81 13.26
N SER A 43 -14.86 -2.82 12.88
CA SER A 43 -15.36 -4.12 12.42
C SER A 43 -15.04 -5.23 13.43
N ALA A 44 -15.46 -6.45 13.17
CA ALA A 44 -15.04 -7.61 13.95
C ALA A 44 -13.54 -7.96 13.79
N SER A 45 -12.86 -7.42 12.78
CA SER A 45 -11.43 -7.56 12.58
C SER A 45 -10.64 -6.44 13.29
N GLU A 46 -9.36 -6.67 13.53
CA GLU A 46 -8.44 -5.70 14.15
C GLU A 46 -7.87 -4.67 13.14
N LEU A 47 -8.43 -4.59 11.93
CA LEU A 47 -7.94 -3.72 10.88
C LEU A 47 -8.38 -2.26 11.10
N SER A 48 -7.43 -1.35 10.88
CA SER A 48 -7.64 0.10 10.83
C SER A 48 -7.05 0.69 9.54
N VAL A 49 -7.48 1.89 9.15
CA VAL A 49 -6.94 2.56 7.94
C VAL A 49 -5.43 2.77 8.05
N GLY A 50 -4.96 3.32 9.18
CA GLY A 50 -3.54 3.56 9.40
C GLY A 50 -2.73 2.26 9.46
N GLY A 51 -3.29 1.24 10.10
CA GLY A 51 -2.72 -0.10 10.15
C GLY A 51 -2.51 -0.74 8.78
N LEU A 52 -3.50 -0.61 7.89
CA LEU A 52 -3.43 -1.13 6.51
C LEU A 52 -2.38 -0.40 5.66
N ILE A 53 -2.25 0.92 5.82
CA ILE A 53 -1.22 1.70 5.12
C ILE A 53 0.17 1.29 5.60
N ARG A 54 0.35 1.12 6.92
CA ARG A 54 1.59 0.65 7.53
C ARG A 54 1.97 -0.75 7.02
N HIS A 55 0.99 -1.66 6.98
CA HIS A 55 1.15 -3.01 6.46
C HIS A 55 1.67 -3.03 5.03
N CYS A 56 1.05 -2.26 4.12
CA CYS A 56 1.44 -2.23 2.71
C CYS A 56 2.88 -1.71 2.55
N ALA A 57 3.23 -0.65 3.29
CA ALA A 57 4.59 -0.10 3.28
C ALA A 57 5.63 -1.10 3.81
N ALA A 58 5.35 -1.77 4.93
CA ALA A 58 6.26 -2.77 5.51
C ALA A 58 6.39 -4.01 4.63
N THR A 59 5.30 -4.46 4.00
CA THR A 59 5.31 -5.60 3.06
C THR A 59 6.15 -5.27 1.83
N GLU A 60 6.01 -4.07 1.29
CA GLU A 60 6.84 -3.60 0.18
C GLU A 60 8.33 -3.53 0.54
N GLU A 61 8.66 -2.94 1.70
CA GLU A 61 10.03 -2.89 2.21
C GLU A 61 10.64 -4.28 2.38
N GLY A 62 9.90 -5.22 2.97
CA GLY A 62 10.32 -6.60 3.17
C GLY A 62 10.60 -7.32 1.85
N TRP A 63 9.70 -7.20 0.86
CA TRP A 63 9.92 -7.79 -0.45
C TRP A 63 11.14 -7.20 -1.17
N MET A 64 11.34 -5.88 -1.08
CA MET A 64 12.51 -5.26 -1.68
C MET A 64 13.81 -5.62 -0.96
N ALA A 65 13.79 -5.83 0.36
CA ALA A 65 14.92 -6.41 1.08
C ALA A 65 15.24 -7.82 0.58
N THR A 66 14.24 -8.67 0.34
CA THR A 66 14.43 -10.00 -0.26
C THR A 66 15.03 -9.92 -1.66
N VAL A 67 14.54 -9.02 -2.51
CA VAL A 67 15.08 -8.76 -3.85
C VAL A 67 16.57 -8.36 -3.80
N ARG A 68 16.97 -7.53 -2.83
CA ARG A 68 18.38 -7.13 -2.64
C ARG A 68 19.24 -8.18 -1.93
N GLY A 69 18.67 -9.31 -1.50
CA GLY A 69 19.37 -10.32 -0.71
C GLY A 69 19.67 -9.87 0.73
N GLU A 70 18.95 -8.87 1.24
CA GLU A 70 19.11 -8.25 2.55
C GLU A 70 18.12 -8.80 3.60
N HIS A 71 17.32 -9.82 3.25
CA HIS A 71 16.31 -10.34 4.16
C HIS A 71 16.95 -11.03 5.37
N GLY A 72 16.58 -10.56 6.56
CA GLY A 72 16.94 -11.20 7.82
C GLY A 72 16.07 -12.42 8.14
N PRO A 73 16.32 -13.10 9.27
CA PRO A 73 15.42 -14.14 9.77
C PRO A 73 14.01 -13.57 10.02
N VAL A 74 12.99 -14.41 9.86
CA VAL A 74 11.59 -14.03 10.13
C VAL A 74 11.43 -13.54 11.57
N ASP A 75 11.01 -12.29 11.74
CA ASP A 75 10.61 -11.73 13.03
C ASP A 75 9.11 -11.94 13.25
N TYR A 76 8.77 -12.95 14.03
CA TYR A 76 7.39 -13.29 14.37
C TYR A 76 6.67 -12.17 15.14
N GLN A 77 7.38 -11.37 15.94
CA GLN A 77 6.74 -10.26 16.65
C GLN A 77 6.42 -9.10 15.71
N ALA A 78 7.25 -8.87 14.69
CA ALA A 78 6.92 -7.92 13.63
C ALA A 78 5.69 -8.38 12.84
N TYR A 79 5.55 -9.69 12.60
CA TYR A 79 4.38 -10.26 11.95
C TYR A 79 3.09 -10.07 12.76
N GLU A 80 3.11 -10.26 14.08
CA GLU A 80 1.93 -10.03 14.93
C GLU A 80 1.48 -8.56 14.95
N ARG A 81 2.41 -7.62 14.74
CA ARG A 81 2.12 -6.18 14.67
C ARG A 81 1.81 -5.69 13.26
N ASN A 82 1.70 -6.58 12.26
CA ASN A 82 1.70 -6.26 10.83
C ASN A 82 0.43 -5.52 10.33
N PHE A 83 -0.42 -5.02 11.21
CA PHE A 83 -1.57 -4.17 10.87
C PHE A 83 -1.79 -3.05 11.90
N THR A 84 -0.74 -2.65 12.62
CA THR A 84 -0.84 -1.66 13.70
C THR A 84 0.13 -0.51 13.43
N MET A 85 -0.36 0.72 13.59
CA MET A 85 0.52 1.90 13.61
C MET A 85 1.41 1.87 14.85
N ALA A 86 2.60 2.47 14.77
CA ALA A 86 3.40 2.64 15.97
C ALA A 86 2.71 3.62 16.96
N ASP A 87 2.99 3.43 18.25
CA ASP A 87 2.47 4.31 19.30
C ASP A 87 2.94 5.76 19.05
N GLY A 88 1.99 6.69 18.97
CA GLY A 88 2.26 8.09 18.68
C GLY A 88 2.59 8.43 17.22
N GLU A 89 2.67 7.45 16.31
CA GLU A 89 2.96 7.69 14.88
C GLU A 89 1.86 8.57 14.24
N SER A 90 2.28 9.71 13.71
CA SER A 90 1.41 10.60 12.94
C SER A 90 1.16 10.05 11.54
N VAL A 91 0.12 10.58 10.85
CA VAL A 91 -0.12 10.20 9.46
C VAL A 91 0.99 10.69 8.54
N GLU A 92 1.60 11.83 8.87
CA GLU A 92 2.73 12.41 8.16
C GLU A 92 3.97 11.52 8.26
N GLU A 93 4.28 10.99 9.45
CA GLU A 93 5.39 10.04 9.63
C GLU A 93 5.16 8.73 8.90
N LEU A 94 3.92 8.23 8.94
CA LEU A 94 3.52 7.03 8.20
C LEU A 94 3.66 7.22 6.68
N PHE A 95 3.23 8.36 6.15
CA PHE A 95 3.39 8.69 4.73
C PHE A 95 4.85 8.88 4.35
N ALA A 96 5.63 9.58 5.18
CA ALA A 96 7.06 9.76 4.96
C ALA A 96 7.82 8.42 4.99
N TYR A 97 7.40 7.47 5.83
CA TYR A 97 7.93 6.11 5.77
C TYR A 97 7.60 5.43 4.44
N TYR A 98 6.34 5.46 4.02
CA TYR A 98 5.94 4.84 2.77
C TYR A 98 6.59 5.52 1.54
N ASP A 99 6.86 6.82 1.59
CA ASP A 99 7.62 7.53 0.54
C ASP A 99 9.05 7.01 0.43
N ARG A 100 9.75 6.85 1.56
CA ARG A 100 11.11 6.27 1.55
C ARG A 100 11.12 4.85 0.97
N VAL A 101 10.12 4.03 1.32
CA VAL A 101 9.98 2.69 0.77
C VAL A 101 9.74 2.74 -0.74
N ALA A 102 8.82 3.61 -1.20
CA ALA A 102 8.50 3.78 -2.61
C ALA A 102 9.73 4.20 -3.44
N GLU A 103 10.51 5.17 -2.96
CA GLU A 103 11.75 5.63 -3.59
C GLU A 103 12.79 4.49 -3.67
N ALA A 104 12.97 3.74 -2.58
CA ALA A 104 13.89 2.61 -2.54
C ALA A 104 13.48 1.47 -3.49
N THR A 105 12.19 1.20 -3.59
CA THR A 105 11.61 0.24 -4.55
C THR A 105 11.90 0.67 -5.99
N GLU A 106 11.57 1.91 -6.35
CA GLU A 106 11.82 2.42 -7.71
C GLU A 106 13.30 2.40 -8.06
N LYS A 107 14.17 2.76 -7.13
CA LYS A 107 15.62 2.68 -7.31
C LYS A 107 16.07 1.23 -7.54
N THR A 108 15.64 0.30 -6.69
CA THR A 108 16.03 -1.12 -6.77
C THR A 108 15.61 -1.74 -8.10
N VAL A 109 14.36 -1.49 -8.54
CA VAL A 109 13.84 -2.01 -9.82
C VAL A 109 14.63 -1.45 -11.00
N ARG A 110 14.91 -0.13 -11.01
CA ARG A 110 15.65 0.50 -12.11
C ARG A 110 17.13 0.09 -12.14
N ASP A 111 17.74 -0.15 -11.00
CA ASP A 111 19.13 -0.59 -10.91
C ASP A 111 19.31 -2.04 -11.37
N ILE A 112 18.36 -2.93 -11.04
CA ILE A 112 18.39 -4.33 -11.50
C ILE A 112 18.14 -4.40 -13.01
N ALA A 113 17.18 -3.62 -13.51
CA ALA A 113 16.83 -3.53 -14.94
C ALA A 113 16.57 -4.88 -15.63
N ASP A 114 16.14 -5.89 -14.86
CA ASP A 114 15.80 -7.23 -15.31
C ASP A 114 14.60 -7.74 -14.53
N LEU A 115 13.45 -7.81 -15.19
CA LEU A 115 12.21 -8.29 -14.60
C LEU A 115 12.23 -9.80 -14.33
N ASP A 116 13.13 -10.55 -14.97
CA ASP A 116 13.33 -11.99 -14.75
C ASP A 116 14.37 -12.28 -13.66
N HIS A 117 14.90 -11.24 -13.01
CA HIS A 117 15.84 -11.39 -11.89
C HIS A 117 15.28 -12.34 -10.82
N PRO A 118 16.01 -13.42 -10.47
CA PRO A 118 15.52 -14.44 -9.55
C PRO A 118 15.52 -13.94 -8.11
N VAL A 119 14.40 -14.14 -7.41
CA VAL A 119 14.20 -13.78 -6.00
C VAL A 119 13.96 -15.06 -5.21
N PRO A 120 14.89 -15.51 -4.34
CA PRO A 120 14.79 -16.81 -3.68
C PRO A 120 13.50 -17.01 -2.88
N ILE A 121 12.93 -18.22 -2.93
CA ILE A 121 11.79 -18.60 -2.10
C ILE A 121 12.31 -19.16 -0.77
N ASP A 122 11.85 -18.61 0.34
CA ASP A 122 12.10 -19.22 1.65
C ASP A 122 11.23 -20.47 1.83
N HIS A 123 11.85 -21.64 1.74
CA HIS A 123 11.17 -22.93 1.90
C HIS A 123 10.85 -23.29 3.35
N SER A 124 11.37 -22.55 4.34
CA SER A 124 11.00 -22.72 5.74
C SER A 124 9.55 -22.26 6.02
N VAL A 125 9.03 -21.36 5.18
CA VAL A 125 7.66 -20.88 5.23
C VAL A 125 6.70 -21.97 4.70
N PRO A 126 5.71 -22.44 5.49
CA PRO A 126 4.88 -23.59 5.11
C PRO A 126 4.01 -23.39 3.87
N TRP A 127 3.53 -22.17 3.63
CA TRP A 127 2.62 -21.85 2.51
C TRP A 127 3.35 -21.47 1.21
N ASN A 128 4.68 -21.33 1.25
CA ASN A 128 5.45 -21.12 0.03
C ASN A 128 5.50 -22.41 -0.80
N PRO A 129 5.42 -22.31 -2.15
CA PRO A 129 5.47 -23.47 -3.02
C PRO A 129 6.80 -24.22 -2.85
N LYS A 130 6.76 -25.54 -3.02
CA LYS A 130 7.94 -26.42 -2.81
C LYS A 130 8.59 -26.85 -4.12
N GLU A 131 7.91 -26.62 -5.23
CA GLU A 131 8.33 -26.99 -6.58
C GLU A 131 9.13 -25.90 -7.31
N TYR A 132 9.29 -24.71 -6.71
CA TYR A 132 10.04 -23.58 -7.27
C TYR A 132 11.10 -23.10 -6.28
N ASP A 133 12.27 -22.72 -6.80
CA ASP A 133 13.39 -22.22 -5.98
C ASP A 133 13.43 -20.67 -5.91
N ALA A 134 12.82 -20.00 -6.89
CA ALA A 134 12.80 -18.54 -6.97
C ALA A 134 11.50 -18.01 -7.59
N TRP A 135 11.06 -16.86 -7.10
CA TRP A 135 10.19 -15.93 -7.83
C TRP A 135 11.02 -15.13 -8.85
N SER A 136 10.36 -14.28 -9.64
CA SER A 136 11.03 -13.24 -10.41
C SER A 136 10.70 -11.85 -9.85
N LEU A 137 11.53 -10.84 -10.14
CA LEU A 137 11.22 -9.45 -9.80
C LEU A 137 9.85 -9.03 -10.36
N ARG A 138 9.48 -9.49 -11.56
CA ARG A 138 8.13 -9.32 -12.14
C ARG A 138 7.04 -9.84 -11.21
N TRP A 139 7.20 -11.07 -10.71
CA TRP A 139 6.24 -11.68 -9.80
C TRP A 139 6.09 -10.84 -8.52
N VAL A 140 7.21 -10.39 -7.95
CA VAL A 140 7.21 -9.56 -6.73
C VAL A 140 6.44 -8.25 -6.96
N LEU A 141 6.69 -7.55 -8.07
CA LEU A 141 5.99 -6.30 -8.38
C LEU A 141 4.48 -6.51 -8.60
N LEU A 142 4.09 -7.58 -9.29
CA LEU A 142 2.68 -7.95 -9.44
C LEU A 142 2.03 -8.26 -8.09
N HIS A 143 2.73 -8.98 -7.23
CA HIS A 143 2.25 -9.31 -5.89
C HIS A 143 2.07 -8.03 -5.04
N LEU A 144 3.00 -7.08 -5.09
CA LEU A 144 2.87 -5.79 -4.37
C LEU A 144 1.69 -4.94 -4.86
N ILE A 145 1.43 -4.92 -6.17
CA ILE A 145 0.24 -4.27 -6.74
C ILE A 145 -1.03 -4.95 -6.20
N GLN A 146 -1.08 -6.28 -6.25
CA GLN A 146 -2.22 -7.07 -5.78
C GLN A 146 -2.47 -6.85 -4.29
N GLU A 147 -1.43 -6.88 -3.47
CA GLU A 147 -1.52 -6.76 -2.01
C GLU A 147 -2.01 -5.36 -1.63
N THR A 148 -1.41 -4.33 -2.22
CA THR A 148 -1.84 -2.94 -1.97
C THR A 148 -3.28 -2.72 -2.43
N ALA A 149 -3.67 -3.22 -3.61
CA ALA A 149 -5.04 -3.10 -4.12
C ALA A 149 -6.06 -3.82 -3.23
N ARG A 150 -5.71 -5.03 -2.75
CA ARG A 150 -6.56 -5.80 -1.82
C ARG A 150 -6.80 -5.04 -0.52
N HIS A 151 -5.73 -4.53 0.09
CA HIS A 151 -5.83 -3.79 1.36
C HIS A 151 -6.44 -2.40 1.21
N THR A 152 -6.34 -1.78 0.02
CA THR A 152 -7.09 -0.57 -0.31
C THR A 152 -8.60 -0.82 -0.24
N GLY A 153 -9.09 -1.96 -0.78
CA GLY A 153 -10.51 -2.33 -0.68
C GLY A 153 -10.97 -2.51 0.77
N HIS A 154 -10.13 -3.08 1.64
CA HIS A 154 -10.44 -3.13 3.09
C HIS A 154 -10.46 -1.74 3.72
N ALA A 155 -9.49 -0.88 3.39
CA ALA A 155 -9.40 0.48 3.90
C ALA A 155 -10.61 1.33 3.49
N ASP A 156 -11.13 1.15 2.27
CA ASP A 156 -12.35 1.80 1.79
C ASP A 156 -13.58 1.43 2.63
N VAL A 157 -13.75 0.14 2.97
CA VAL A 157 -14.87 -0.33 3.79
C VAL A 157 -14.77 0.21 5.22
N ILE A 158 -13.56 0.21 5.80
CA ILE A 158 -13.32 0.78 7.13
C ILE A 158 -13.61 2.28 7.09
N ARG A 159 -13.10 2.99 6.07
CA ARG A 159 -13.31 4.43 5.93
C ARG A 159 -14.79 4.79 5.82
N GLN A 160 -15.55 4.08 4.98
CA GLN A 160 -17.00 4.24 4.87
C GLN A 160 -17.72 4.00 6.20
N THR A 161 -17.23 3.06 7.02
CA THR A 161 -17.81 2.79 8.33
C THR A 161 -17.53 3.93 9.33
N VAL A 162 -16.34 4.54 9.24
CA VAL A 162 -15.91 5.62 10.15
C VAL A 162 -16.69 6.92 9.92
N ASP A 163 -16.88 7.33 8.68
CA ASP A 163 -17.49 8.65 8.38
C ASP A 163 -18.32 8.70 7.08
N GLY A 164 -18.60 7.57 6.44
CA GLY A 164 -19.37 7.49 5.20
C GLY A 164 -18.62 7.96 3.94
N ALA A 165 -17.34 8.33 4.03
CA ALA A 165 -16.57 8.76 2.87
C ALA A 165 -16.31 7.60 1.89
N THR A 166 -16.34 7.88 0.59
CA THR A 166 -16.05 6.91 -0.47
C THR A 166 -14.88 7.37 -1.34
N ALA A 167 -14.23 6.43 -2.03
CA ALA A 167 -12.95 6.65 -2.71
C ALA A 167 -12.95 7.84 -3.69
N TYR A 168 -13.93 7.94 -4.60
CA TYR A 168 -13.96 9.00 -5.61
C TYR A 168 -14.22 10.40 -5.02
N PRO A 169 -15.20 10.61 -4.12
CA PRO A 169 -15.34 11.86 -3.39
C PRO A 169 -14.08 12.28 -2.61
N LEU A 170 -13.39 11.34 -1.96
CA LEU A 170 -12.12 11.63 -1.27
C LEU A 170 -11.04 12.08 -2.25
N MET A 171 -10.89 11.37 -3.37
CA MET A 171 -9.97 11.75 -4.45
C MET A 171 -10.29 13.14 -5.01
N ALA A 172 -11.58 13.40 -5.30
CA ALA A 172 -12.03 14.69 -5.79
C ALA A 172 -11.71 15.83 -4.82
N ALA A 173 -11.81 15.57 -3.51
CA ALA A 173 -11.44 16.54 -2.47
C ALA A 173 -9.93 16.77 -2.40
N ALA A 174 -9.14 15.69 -2.42
CA ALA A 174 -7.67 15.78 -2.38
C ALA A 174 -7.09 16.47 -3.61
N GLU A 175 -7.71 16.29 -4.77
CA GLU A 175 -7.25 16.82 -6.06
C GLU A 175 -7.90 18.15 -6.46
N GLY A 176 -8.80 18.68 -5.64
CA GLY A 176 -9.48 19.95 -5.91
C GLY A 176 -10.38 19.92 -7.15
N TRP A 177 -11.01 18.78 -7.45
CA TRP A 177 -11.93 18.68 -8.59
C TRP A 177 -13.18 19.55 -8.37
N PRO A 178 -13.73 20.19 -9.42
CA PRO A 178 -14.97 20.95 -9.31
C PRO A 178 -16.15 20.02 -8.98
N GLU A 179 -17.11 20.54 -8.23
CA GLU A 179 -18.37 19.85 -8.00
C GLU A 179 -19.18 19.74 -9.31
N SER A 180 -19.83 18.60 -9.50
CA SER A 180 -20.70 18.30 -10.64
C SER A 180 -21.90 17.45 -10.22
N PRO A 181 -22.92 17.24 -11.09
CA PRO A 181 -24.11 16.46 -10.74
C PRO A 181 -23.84 15.00 -10.34
N TRP A 182 -22.71 14.41 -10.76
CA TRP A 182 -22.33 13.03 -10.49
C TRP A 182 -21.04 12.90 -9.66
N MET A 183 -20.40 14.00 -9.30
CA MET A 183 -19.19 14.01 -8.48
C MET A 183 -19.22 15.17 -7.49
N LYS A 184 -19.27 14.84 -6.21
CA LYS A 184 -19.18 15.81 -5.12
C LYS A 184 -17.92 15.52 -4.32
N PRO A 185 -16.95 16.46 -4.26
CA PRO A 185 -15.81 16.33 -3.38
C PRO A 185 -16.26 16.09 -1.93
N TRP A 186 -15.61 15.14 -1.27
CA TRP A 186 -15.85 14.88 0.15
C TRP A 186 -15.53 16.13 0.98
N LYS A 187 -16.38 16.41 1.96
CA LYS A 187 -16.19 17.50 2.92
C LYS A 187 -16.22 16.88 4.30
N LYS A 188 -15.24 17.25 5.14
CA LYS A 188 -15.27 16.89 6.55
C LYS A 188 -16.53 17.48 7.17
N ALA A 189 -17.28 16.67 7.92
CA ALA A 189 -18.43 17.17 8.65
C ALA A 189 -17.96 18.28 9.62
N GLU A 190 -18.65 19.41 9.61
CA GLU A 190 -18.45 20.44 10.63
C GLU A 190 -18.92 19.86 11.97
N ALA A 191 -18.06 19.98 13.00
CA ALA A 191 -18.30 19.45 14.34
C ALA A 191 -19.37 20.23 15.10
#